data_AF-A0A661XCI8-F1
#
_entry.id   AF-A0A661XCI8-F1
#
_cell.length_a   1.000
_cell.length_b   1.000
_cell.length_c   1.000
_cell.angle_alpha   90.00
_cell.angle_beta   90.00
_cell.angle_gamma   90.00
#
_symmetry.space_group_name_H-M   'P 1'
#
loop_
_entity.id
_entity.type
_entity.pdbx_description
1 polymer ?
#
loop_
_entity_poly.entity_id
_entity_poly.type
_entity_poly.pdbx_seq_one_letter_code
_entity_poly.pdbx_strand_id
1 'polypeptide(L)'
;MKKFSVIFLLLCVTLFAKEYEVKFEFRSPYKANMVYLTGDFANWNPTAYPMKYNMQDDTWRIKIKLKEGRYLYKFVINGSDWKHDPNNPKKVPDGYGGFNSVLEVGEAYKLEFNEKRGDGKIRNEGIGFSIEENKYYDPYSENGIRFIVRTAKNDVEKVYLYINGAKKTYYELKLIRSDDRFDYY
;
A
#
# COMPACT_ATOMS: atom_id res chain seq x y z
N MET A 1 30.81 10.98 -27.89
CA MET A 1 29.84 11.00 -26.78
C MET A 1 29.58 9.56 -26.34
N LYS A 2 30.06 9.16 -25.15
CA LYS A 2 29.84 7.80 -24.63
C LYS A 2 28.39 7.69 -24.16
N LYS A 3 27.59 6.86 -24.82
CA LYS A 3 26.24 6.51 -24.37
C LYS A 3 26.38 5.61 -23.14
N PHE A 4 26.05 6.14 -21.97
CA PHE A 4 25.82 5.31 -20.79
C PHE A 4 24.43 4.69 -20.93
N SER A 5 24.37 3.47 -21.45
CA SER A 5 23.19 2.62 -21.33
C SER A 5 23.27 1.93 -19.98
N VAL A 6 22.50 2.39 -19.00
CA VAL A 6 22.25 1.63 -17.78
C VAL A 6 21.30 0.49 -18.17
N ILE A 7 21.85 -0.71 -18.33
CA ILE A 7 21.08 -1.93 -18.55
C ILE A 7 20.59 -2.39 -17.17
N PHE A 8 19.31 -2.19 -16.88
CA PHE A 8 18.67 -2.87 -15.75
C PHE A 8 18.25 -4.25 -16.24
N LEU A 9 19.09 -5.25 -16.00
CA LEU A 9 18.73 -6.65 -16.24
C LEU A 9 17.66 -7.01 -15.22
N LEU A 10 16.43 -7.26 -15.67
CA LEU A 10 15.38 -7.89 -14.87
C LEU A 10 15.80 -9.35 -14.62
N LEU A 11 16.78 -9.57 -13.72
CA LEU A 11 16.77 -10.80 -12.95
C LEU A 11 15.42 -10.80 -12.25
N CYS A 12 14.69 -11.89 -12.42
CA CYS A 12 13.52 -12.23 -11.65
C CYS A 12 13.96 -12.39 -10.18
N VAL A 13 14.31 -11.29 -9.53
CA VAL A 13 14.37 -11.24 -8.07
C VAL A 13 12.91 -11.15 -7.71
N THR A 14 12.36 -12.27 -7.27
CA THR A 14 11.19 -12.26 -6.41
C THR A 14 11.57 -11.47 -5.17
N LEU A 15 11.52 -10.14 -5.27
CA LEU A 15 11.46 -9.26 -4.12
C LEU A 15 10.12 -9.59 -3.49
N PHE A 16 10.10 -10.61 -2.63
CA PHE A 16 8.99 -10.81 -1.73
C PHE A 16 8.81 -9.48 -1.01
N ALA A 17 7.68 -8.81 -1.28
CA ALA A 17 7.38 -7.55 -0.64
C ALA A 17 7.49 -7.76 0.86
N LYS A 18 8.40 -7.03 1.50
CA LYS A 18 8.73 -7.22 2.91
C LYS A 18 7.46 -7.11 3.74
N GLU A 19 7.21 -8.13 4.56
CA GLU A 19 6.11 -8.14 5.51
C GLU A 19 6.54 -7.53 6.84
N TYR A 20 5.59 -6.83 7.46
CA TYR A 20 5.73 -6.16 8.75
C TYR A 20 4.63 -6.66 9.67
N GLU A 21 4.98 -7.04 10.89
CA GLU A 21 3.98 -7.30 11.92
C GLU A 21 3.40 -5.97 12.41
N VAL A 22 2.10 -5.80 12.23
CA VAL A 22 1.36 -4.61 12.66
C VAL A 22 0.44 -4.98 13.81
N LYS A 23 0.56 -4.26 14.93
CA LYS A 23 -0.35 -4.37 16.08
C LYS A 23 -1.49 -3.39 15.91
N PHE A 24 -2.72 -3.88 16.01
CA PHE A 24 -3.93 -3.09 16.10
C PHE A 24 -4.51 -3.17 17.50
N GLU A 25 -5.04 -2.05 17.97
CA GLU A 25 -5.64 -1.92 19.29
C GLU A 25 -6.88 -1.03 19.21
N PHE A 26 -7.98 -1.47 19.81
CA PHE A 26 -9.24 -0.76 19.78
C PHE A 26 -9.94 -0.84 21.14
N ARG A 27 -10.32 0.31 21.69
CA ARG A 27 -11.24 0.37 22.83
C ARG A 27 -12.64 0.61 22.29
N SER A 28 -13.53 -0.35 22.53
CA SER A 28 -14.92 -0.21 22.10
C SER A 28 -15.60 0.91 22.90
N PRO A 29 -16.39 1.79 22.27
CA PRO A 29 -17.10 2.87 22.97
C PRO A 29 -18.26 2.35 23.86
N TYR A 30 -18.61 1.07 23.74
CA TYR A 30 -19.65 0.38 24.53
C TYR A 30 -19.32 -1.11 24.64
N LYS A 31 -20.10 -1.86 25.44
CA LYS A 31 -19.89 -3.31 25.66
C LYS A 31 -19.98 -4.08 24.34
N ALA A 32 -18.86 -4.69 23.94
CA ALA A 32 -18.77 -5.54 22.75
C ALA A 32 -18.65 -7.01 23.16
N ASN A 33 -19.29 -7.91 22.41
CA ASN A 33 -19.11 -9.34 22.57
C ASN A 33 -17.97 -9.86 21.66
N MET A 34 -17.85 -9.28 20.46
CA MET A 34 -16.77 -9.55 19.53
C MET A 34 -16.38 -8.25 18.81
N VAL A 35 -15.09 -8.12 18.51
CA VAL A 35 -14.58 -7.06 17.63
C VAL A 35 -13.72 -7.70 16.56
N TYR A 36 -13.89 -7.25 15.32
CA TYR A 36 -13.12 -7.69 14.17
C TYR A 36 -12.33 -6.53 13.58
N LEU A 37 -11.16 -6.83 13.02
CA LEU A 37 -10.42 -5.94 12.13
C LEU A 37 -10.77 -6.28 10.68
N THR A 38 -10.96 -5.26 9.85
CA THR A 38 -11.14 -5.41 8.40
C THR A 38 -10.57 -4.22 7.64
N GLY A 39 -10.40 -4.36 6.34
CA GLY A 39 -9.81 -3.34 5.48
C GLY A 39 -9.54 -3.87 4.07
N ASP A 40 -8.73 -3.14 3.31
CA ASP A 40 -8.34 -3.52 1.94
C ASP A 40 -7.69 -4.90 1.90
N PHE A 41 -6.82 -5.20 2.88
CA PHE A 41 -6.14 -6.50 3.03
C PHE A 41 -7.09 -7.66 3.36
N ALA A 42 -8.33 -7.38 3.75
CA ALA A 42 -9.35 -8.35 4.12
C ALA A 42 -10.55 -8.34 3.14
N ASN A 43 -10.43 -7.65 2.01
CA ASN A 43 -11.53 -7.39 1.07
C ASN A 43 -12.80 -6.85 1.78
N TRP A 44 -12.62 -6.05 2.83
CA TRP A 44 -13.71 -5.50 3.62
C TRP A 44 -14.72 -6.53 4.18
N ASN A 45 -14.30 -7.79 4.38
CA ASN A 45 -15.13 -8.79 5.05
C ASN A 45 -15.29 -8.41 6.54
N PRO A 46 -16.52 -8.21 7.05
CA PRO A 46 -16.77 -7.67 8.40
C PRO A 46 -16.34 -8.60 9.54
N THR A 47 -16.07 -9.87 9.25
CA THR A 47 -15.69 -10.87 10.27
C THR A 47 -14.33 -11.53 9.99
N ALA A 48 -13.52 -10.93 9.12
CA ALA A 48 -12.25 -11.49 8.65
C ALA A 48 -11.24 -11.80 9.77
N TYR A 49 -10.99 -10.83 10.65
CA TYR A 49 -9.95 -10.94 11.68
C TYR A 49 -10.52 -10.69 13.08
N PRO A 50 -11.00 -11.74 13.79
CA PRO A 50 -11.46 -11.60 15.16
C PRO A 50 -10.31 -11.16 16.09
N MET A 51 -10.56 -10.12 16.89
CA MET A 51 -9.59 -9.56 17.84
C MET A 51 -9.71 -10.25 19.20
N LYS A 52 -8.61 -10.29 19.96
CA LYS A 52 -8.58 -10.83 21.32
C LYS A 52 -8.86 -9.71 22.32
N TYR A 53 -9.82 -9.91 23.21
CA TYR A 53 -10.10 -8.98 24.30
C TYR A 53 -9.03 -9.09 25.41
N ASN A 54 -8.54 -7.94 25.87
CA ASN A 54 -7.63 -7.80 26.99
C ASN A 54 -8.36 -7.11 28.15
N MET A 55 -8.55 -7.85 29.24
CA MET A 55 -9.28 -7.39 30.42
C MET A 55 -8.51 -6.37 31.27
N GLN A 56 -7.19 -6.30 31.16
CA GLN A 56 -6.37 -5.44 32.02
C GLN A 56 -6.53 -3.95 31.70
N ASP A 57 -6.79 -3.63 30.43
CA ASP A 57 -6.90 -2.25 29.94
C ASP A 57 -8.15 -2.00 29.08
N ASP A 58 -9.09 -2.96 29.06
CA ASP A 58 -10.34 -2.89 28.30
C ASP A 58 -10.08 -2.57 26.82
N THR A 59 -9.25 -3.40 26.18
CA THR A 59 -8.88 -3.24 24.76
C THR A 59 -9.01 -4.52 23.95
N TRP A 60 -9.35 -4.37 22.68
CA TRP A 60 -9.31 -5.44 21.68
C TRP A 60 -8.00 -5.34 20.91
N ARG A 61 -7.28 -6.46 20.78
CA ARG A 61 -5.94 -6.49 20.20
C ARG A 61 -5.79 -7.61 19.16
N ILE A 62 -5.06 -7.31 18.11
CA ILE A 62 -4.60 -8.31 17.14
C ILE A 62 -3.25 -7.88 16.55
N LYS A 63 -2.46 -8.86 16.13
CA LYS A 63 -1.25 -8.67 15.33
C LYS A 63 -1.43 -9.42 14.03
N ILE A 64 -1.20 -8.75 12.90
CA ILE A 64 -1.22 -9.37 11.58
C ILE A 64 0.02 -8.96 10.80
N LYS A 65 0.44 -9.78 9.83
CA LYS A 65 1.50 -9.42 8.89
C LYS A 65 0.90 -8.71 7.69
N LEU A 66 1.44 -7.56 7.33
CA LEU A 66 1.08 -6.80 6.15
C LEU A 66 2.33 -6.49 5.33
N LYS A 67 2.22 -6.57 4.01
CA LYS A 67 3.25 -6.10 3.08
C LYS A 67 3.39 -4.58 3.19
N GLU A 68 4.51 -4.04 2.70
CA GLU A 68 4.65 -2.60 2.54
C GLU A 68 3.49 -2.01 1.70
N GLY A 69 2.87 -0.95 2.20
CA GLY A 69 1.73 -0.35 1.52
C GLY A 69 0.93 0.61 2.37
N ARG A 70 0.04 1.32 1.70
CA ARG A 70 -1.02 2.12 2.31
C ARG A 70 -2.31 1.32 2.28
N TYR A 71 -2.94 1.14 3.44
CA TYR A 71 -4.16 0.36 3.63
C TYR A 71 -5.23 1.21 4.30
N LEU A 72 -6.47 1.05 3.85
CA LEU A 72 -7.65 1.51 4.56
C LEU A 72 -8.16 0.39 5.47
N TYR A 73 -8.58 0.74 6.68
CA TYR A 73 -9.11 -0.22 7.65
C TYR A 73 -10.19 0.38 8.56
N LYS A 74 -10.96 -0.52 9.19
CA LYS A 74 -11.95 -0.27 10.23
C LYS A 74 -12.01 -1.42 11.23
N PHE A 75 -12.62 -1.15 12.38
CA PHE A 75 -13.07 -2.15 13.34
C PHE A 75 -14.57 -2.40 13.16
N VAL A 76 -15.00 -3.65 13.35
CA VAL A 76 -16.41 -4.04 13.29
C VAL A 76 -16.81 -4.66 14.62
N ILE A 77 -17.72 -4.01 15.34
CA ILE A 77 -18.24 -4.46 16.63
C ILE A 77 -19.46 -5.35 16.35
N ASN A 78 -19.47 -6.55 16.96
CA ASN A 78 -20.53 -7.55 16.84
C ASN A 78 -20.94 -7.87 15.39
N GLY A 79 -20.00 -7.74 14.44
CA GLY A 79 -20.20 -8.08 13.03
C GLY A 79 -21.00 -7.07 12.19
N SER A 80 -21.50 -5.98 12.76
CA SER A 80 -22.35 -5.02 12.03
C SER A 80 -22.11 -3.54 12.31
N ASP A 81 -21.52 -3.14 13.46
CA ASP A 81 -21.23 -1.73 13.73
C ASP A 81 -19.78 -1.38 13.37
N TRP A 82 -19.63 -0.55 12.35
CA TRP A 82 -18.35 -0.17 11.78
C TRP A 82 -17.81 1.10 12.44
N LYS A 83 -16.60 1.01 13.01
CA LYS A 83 -15.88 2.14 13.61
C LYS A 83 -14.52 2.31 12.94
N HIS A 84 -14.19 3.56 12.61
CA HIS A 84 -12.79 3.90 12.36
C HIS A 84 -12.00 3.82 13.66
N ASP A 85 -10.69 3.73 13.55
CA ASP A 85 -9.79 3.84 14.69
C ASP A 85 -9.79 5.29 15.21
N PRO A 86 -10.34 5.56 16.41
CA PRO A 86 -10.37 6.91 16.96
C PRO A 86 -8.98 7.43 17.34
N ASN A 87 -7.99 6.54 17.52
CA ASN A 87 -6.62 6.90 17.88
C ASN A 87 -5.74 7.15 16.65
N ASN A 88 -6.22 6.85 15.45
CA ASN A 88 -5.47 7.10 14.23
C ASN A 88 -5.87 8.46 13.63
N PRO A 89 -4.96 9.46 13.63
CA PRO A 89 -5.26 10.78 13.07
C PRO A 89 -5.40 10.74 11.54
N LYS A 90 -4.75 9.78 10.86
CA LYS A 90 -4.81 9.64 9.41
C LYS A 90 -6.08 8.90 9.03
N LYS A 91 -6.99 9.61 8.36
CA LYS A 91 -8.28 9.07 7.91
C LYS A 91 -8.75 9.71 6.62
N VAL A 92 -9.57 9.00 5.87
CA VAL A 92 -10.20 9.49 4.63
C VAL A 92 -11.71 9.24 4.69
N PRO A 93 -12.54 10.10 4.06
CA PRO A 93 -13.98 9.85 3.98
C PRO A 93 -14.27 8.46 3.39
N ASP A 94 -15.27 7.77 3.94
CA ASP A 94 -15.67 6.44 3.45
C ASP A 94 -16.76 6.49 2.37
N GLY A 95 -17.30 7.67 2.07
CA GLY A 95 -18.41 7.86 1.12
C GLY A 95 -19.81 7.71 1.73
N TYR A 96 -19.91 7.35 3.01
CA TYR A 96 -21.17 7.11 3.73
C TYR A 96 -21.35 8.03 4.95
N GLY A 97 -20.67 9.18 4.94
CA GLY A 97 -20.68 10.15 6.05
C GLY A 97 -19.74 9.79 7.21
N GLY A 98 -18.96 8.72 7.09
CA GLY A 98 -17.93 8.31 8.04
C GLY A 98 -16.52 8.41 7.46
N PHE A 99 -15.60 7.69 8.09
CA PHE A 99 -14.19 7.66 7.70
C PHE A 99 -13.64 6.24 7.71
N ASN A 100 -12.70 5.95 6.82
CA ASN A 100 -11.76 4.84 6.95
C ASN A 100 -10.47 5.33 7.60
N SER A 101 -9.88 4.51 8.47
CA SER A 101 -8.54 4.79 9.02
C SER A 101 -7.48 4.42 8.00
N VAL A 102 -6.40 5.21 7.93
CA VAL A 102 -5.30 5.00 7.00
C VAL A 102 -4.11 4.44 7.76
N LEU A 103 -3.67 3.25 7.38
CA LEU A 103 -2.45 2.64 7.86
C LEU A 103 -1.39 2.69 6.76
N GLU A 104 -0.18 3.09 7.12
CA GLU A 104 0.97 3.07 6.24
C GLU A 104 2.01 2.12 6.84
N VAL A 105 2.37 1.10 6.07
CA VAL A 105 3.25 0.01 6.47
C VAL A 105 4.49 0.08 5.60
N GLY A 106 5.68 -0.01 6.20
CA GLY A 106 6.96 0.00 5.49
C GLY A 106 7.87 1.17 5.86
N GLU A 107 9.17 1.01 5.61
CA GLU A 107 10.15 2.07 5.89
C GLU A 107 9.99 3.24 4.92
N ALA A 108 9.60 2.98 3.67
CA ALA A 108 9.38 4.02 2.67
C ALA A 108 8.35 5.07 3.12
N TYR A 109 7.34 4.66 3.89
CA TYR A 109 6.30 5.57 4.39
C TYR A 109 6.74 6.40 5.61
N LYS A 110 7.90 6.13 6.19
CA LYS A 110 8.49 6.93 7.29
C LYS A 110 9.45 8.00 6.78
N LEU A 111 9.76 7.97 5.47
CA LEU A 111 10.70 8.89 4.85
C LEU A 111 9.97 10.08 4.26
N GLU A 112 10.60 11.25 4.35
CA GLU A 112 10.27 12.41 3.55
C GLU A 112 11.20 12.44 2.35
N PHE A 113 10.64 12.74 1.18
CA PHE A 113 11.41 12.82 -0.07
C PHE A 113 11.52 14.27 -0.51
N ASN A 114 12.73 14.67 -0.91
CA ASN A 114 13.00 15.98 -1.52
C ASN A 114 13.87 15.80 -2.76
N GLU A 115 13.54 14.77 -3.53
CA GLU A 115 14.29 14.40 -4.72
C GLU A 115 14.03 15.39 -5.86
N LYS A 116 15.01 15.49 -6.77
CA LYS A 116 14.97 16.42 -7.88
C LYS A 116 15.19 15.71 -9.19
N ARG A 117 14.16 15.72 -10.01
CA ARG A 117 14.17 15.17 -11.36
C ARG A 117 15.35 15.74 -12.16
N GLY A 118 16.12 14.84 -12.78
CA GLY A 118 17.24 15.20 -13.65
C GLY A 118 18.55 15.48 -12.90
N ASP A 119 18.64 15.20 -11.60
CA ASP A 119 19.89 15.32 -10.83
C ASP A 119 20.84 14.12 -10.98
N GLY A 120 20.40 13.09 -11.72
CA GLY A 120 21.16 11.87 -12.00
C GLY A 120 21.16 10.85 -10.84
N LYS A 121 20.34 11.05 -9.81
CA LYS A 121 20.17 10.14 -8.68
C LYS A 121 18.76 9.60 -8.67
N ILE A 122 18.60 8.42 -8.06
CA ILE A 122 17.31 7.79 -7.83
C ILE A 122 17.32 7.25 -6.40
N ARG A 123 16.27 7.56 -5.65
CA ARG A 123 16.06 7.09 -4.28
C ARG A 123 15.40 5.72 -4.28
N ASN A 124 16.19 4.69 -4.04
CA ASN A 124 15.74 3.29 -4.06
C ASN A 124 14.56 3.02 -3.11
N GLU A 125 14.49 3.68 -1.97
CA GLU A 125 13.40 3.51 -0.99
C GLU A 125 12.04 3.98 -1.51
N GLY A 126 12.01 4.87 -2.50
CA GLY A 126 10.77 5.27 -3.16
C GLY A 126 10.22 4.22 -4.11
N ILE A 127 11.08 3.33 -4.61
CA ILE A 127 10.73 2.35 -5.64
C ILE A 127 9.82 1.28 -5.05
N GLY A 128 8.67 1.05 -5.68
CA GLY A 128 7.73 0.00 -5.29
C GLY A 128 7.00 -0.60 -6.49
N PHE A 129 6.99 -1.93 -6.58
CA PHE A 129 6.30 -2.69 -7.62
C PHE A 129 5.98 -4.10 -7.09
N SER A 130 4.83 -4.66 -7.46
CA SER A 130 4.43 -6.04 -7.09
C SER A 130 3.52 -6.63 -8.15
N ILE A 131 3.84 -7.84 -8.63
CA ILE A 131 2.98 -8.59 -9.58
C ILE A 131 1.90 -9.44 -8.88
N GLU A 132 1.94 -9.49 -7.56
CA GLU A 132 1.00 -10.28 -6.74
C GLU A 132 -0.14 -9.43 -6.19
N GLU A 133 -0.07 -8.11 -6.36
CA GLU A 133 -1.00 -7.16 -5.75
C GLU A 133 -1.78 -6.43 -6.83
N ASN A 134 -3.11 -6.54 -6.79
CA ASN A 134 -3.99 -5.94 -7.80
C ASN A 134 -3.85 -4.41 -7.94
N LYS A 135 -3.36 -3.72 -6.90
CA LYS A 135 -3.04 -2.27 -6.97
C LYS A 135 -1.81 -1.95 -7.83
N TYR A 136 -0.98 -2.94 -8.14
CA TYR A 136 0.24 -2.80 -8.94
C TYR A 136 0.18 -3.59 -10.25
N TYR A 137 -0.65 -4.63 -10.30
CA TYR A 137 -0.80 -5.49 -11.46
C TYR A 137 -2.26 -5.90 -11.66
N ASP A 138 -2.85 -5.53 -12.79
CA ASP A 138 -4.21 -5.92 -13.15
C ASP A 138 -4.20 -6.59 -14.53
N PRO A 139 -4.20 -7.94 -14.59
CA PRO A 139 -4.24 -8.66 -15.85
C PRO A 139 -5.62 -8.69 -16.52
N TYR A 140 -6.67 -8.29 -15.81
CA TYR A 140 -8.06 -8.35 -16.26
C TYR A 140 -8.63 -6.97 -16.64
N SER A 141 -7.81 -5.93 -16.64
CA SER A 141 -8.24 -4.60 -17.04
C SER A 141 -8.77 -4.63 -18.48
N GLU A 142 -9.91 -3.96 -18.71
CA GLU A 142 -10.61 -3.94 -20.00
C GLU A 142 -9.72 -3.50 -21.17
N ASN A 143 -8.71 -2.67 -20.88
CA ASN A 143 -7.78 -2.10 -21.85
C ASN A 143 -6.41 -2.80 -21.86
N GLY A 144 -6.36 -4.07 -21.45
CA GLY A 144 -5.14 -4.87 -21.35
C GLY A 144 -4.53 -4.87 -19.96
N ILE A 145 -3.30 -5.39 -19.85
CA ILE A 145 -2.61 -5.59 -18.58
C ILE A 145 -2.11 -4.25 -18.03
N ARG A 146 -2.50 -3.90 -16.80
CA ARG A 146 -1.98 -2.72 -16.10
C ARG A 146 -0.79 -3.09 -15.23
N PHE A 147 0.26 -2.29 -15.32
CA PHE A 147 1.39 -2.31 -14.41
C PHE A 147 1.50 -0.93 -13.77
N ILE A 148 1.72 -0.87 -12.46
CA ILE A 148 1.95 0.38 -11.74
C ILE A 148 3.28 0.29 -11.01
N VAL A 149 4.13 1.29 -11.22
CA VAL A 149 5.39 1.46 -10.50
C VAL A 149 5.32 2.73 -9.66
N ARG A 150 5.66 2.62 -8.39
CA ARG A 150 5.83 3.75 -7.48
C ARG A 150 7.30 4.18 -7.46
N THR A 151 7.56 5.48 -7.37
CA THR A 151 8.88 6.07 -7.12
C THR A 151 8.79 7.18 -6.06
N ALA A 152 9.92 7.64 -5.54
CA ALA A 152 9.94 8.85 -4.72
C ALA A 152 9.44 10.04 -5.56
N LYS A 153 8.64 10.91 -4.95
CA LYS A 153 8.06 12.04 -5.65
C LYS A 153 9.13 12.94 -6.24
N ASN A 154 8.91 13.36 -7.49
CA ASN A 154 9.80 14.20 -8.28
C ASN A 154 11.19 13.61 -8.53
N ASP A 155 11.42 12.32 -8.30
CA ASP A 155 12.75 11.72 -8.42
C ASP A 155 13.06 11.31 -9.87
N VAL A 156 12.13 10.62 -10.53
CA VAL A 156 12.37 10.04 -11.85
C VAL A 156 11.80 10.87 -12.99
N GLU A 157 12.51 10.92 -14.12
CA GLU A 157 12.02 11.55 -15.36
C GLU A 157 11.01 10.67 -16.08
N LYS A 158 11.34 9.38 -16.21
CA LYS A 158 10.58 8.40 -16.99
C LYS A 158 10.71 7.02 -16.37
N VAL A 159 9.66 6.23 -16.51
CA VAL A 159 9.65 4.82 -16.12
C VAL A 159 9.36 3.97 -17.35
N TYR A 160 10.14 2.91 -17.54
CA TYR A 160 9.98 1.97 -18.65
C TYR A 160 9.72 0.57 -18.11
N LEU A 161 8.67 -0.09 -18.61
CA LEU A 161 8.45 -1.51 -18.45
C LEU A 161 9.18 -2.27 -19.54
N TYR A 162 10.06 -3.20 -19.14
CA TYR A 162 10.75 -4.10 -20.05
C TYR A 162 10.07 -5.47 -20.07
N ILE A 163 9.65 -5.94 -21.25
CA ILE A 163 9.03 -7.27 -21.43
C ILE A 163 9.85 -8.08 -22.42
N ASN A 164 10.59 -9.06 -21.91
CA ASN A 164 11.39 -9.95 -22.75
C ASN A 164 10.49 -10.80 -23.65
N GLY A 165 10.87 -10.96 -24.93
CA GLY A 165 10.11 -11.73 -25.92
C GLY A 165 8.87 -11.05 -26.49
N ALA A 166 8.49 -9.86 -26.02
CA ALA A 166 7.40 -9.10 -26.61
C ALA A 166 7.83 -8.40 -27.91
N LYS A 167 6.86 -8.22 -28.84
CA LYS A 167 7.06 -7.51 -30.13
C LYS A 167 7.68 -6.11 -29.94
N LYS A 168 7.27 -5.42 -28.88
CA LYS A 168 7.92 -4.23 -28.37
C LYS A 168 8.44 -4.56 -26.97
N THR A 169 9.74 -4.37 -26.75
CA THR A 169 10.39 -4.79 -25.51
C THR A 169 10.36 -3.72 -24.43
N TYR A 170 10.12 -2.45 -24.79
CA TYR A 170 10.04 -1.32 -23.85
C TYR A 170 8.71 -0.57 -23.99
N TYR A 171 8.04 -0.34 -22.87
CA TYR A 171 6.82 0.47 -22.79
C TYR A 171 7.05 1.60 -21.78
N GLU A 172 6.94 2.85 -22.22
CA GLU A 172 6.99 4.00 -21.30
C GLU A 172 5.70 4.02 -20.48
N LEU A 173 5.84 3.94 -19.16
CA LEU A 173 4.72 4.10 -18.23
C LEU A 173 4.44 5.59 -18.04
N LYS A 174 3.16 5.94 -17.95
CA LYS A 174 2.72 7.33 -17.84
C LYS A 174 2.43 7.64 -16.39
N LEU A 175 2.84 8.80 -15.89
CA LEU A 175 2.41 9.26 -14.57
C LEU A 175 0.88 9.27 -14.47
N ILE A 176 0.33 8.47 -13.55
CA ILE A 176 -1.10 8.32 -13.31
C ILE A 176 -1.55 9.25 -12.19
N ARG A 177 -0.76 9.33 -11.11
CA ARG A 177 -1.04 10.17 -9.95
C ARG A 177 0.22 10.40 -9.11
N SER A 178 0.14 11.39 -8.23
CA SER A 178 1.12 11.64 -7.18
C SER A 178 0.40 11.84 -5.85
N ASP A 179 1.05 11.45 -4.76
CA ASP A 179 0.67 11.88 -3.41
C ASP A 179 1.76 12.78 -2.81
N ASP A 180 1.78 12.94 -1.49
CA ASP A 180 2.76 13.81 -0.83
C ASP A 180 4.20 13.26 -0.90
N ARG A 181 4.37 11.94 -1.01
CA ARG A 181 5.67 11.25 -0.98
C ARG A 181 6.03 10.53 -2.27
N PHE A 182 5.05 10.11 -3.07
CA PHE A 182 5.28 9.21 -4.18
C PHE A 182 4.65 9.66 -5.49
N ASP A 183 5.33 9.32 -6.59
CA ASP A 183 4.80 9.35 -7.94
C ASP A 183 4.47 7.92 -8.39
N TYR A 184 3.30 7.74 -9.02
CA TYR A 184 2.80 6.45 -9.51
C TYR A 184 2.65 6.50 -11.03
N TYR A 185 3.40 5.63 -11.71
CA TYR A 185 3.46 5.48 -13.17
C TYR A 185 2.79 4.19 -13.62
#